data_AF-A0A914K3N3-F1
#
_entry.id   AF-A0A914K3N3-F1
#
_cell.length_a   1.000
_cell.length_b   1.000
_cell.length_c   1.000
_cell.angle_alpha   90.00
_cell.angle_beta   90.00
_cell.angle_gamma   90.00
#
_symmetry.space_group_name_H-M   'P 1'
#
loop_
_entity.id
_entity.type
_entity.pdbx_description
1 polymer ?
#
loop_
_entity_poly.entity_id
_entity_poly.type
_entity_poly.pdbx_seq_one_letter_code
_entity_poly.pdbx_strand_id
1 'polypeptide(L)'
;LPFDLIQNATMVDDADIIVPLNGYPGKEIFAFDPLVAFNSSATTSFFKEMRQQMEKNPEIMDQKILNELCSSQFKGIVCRNFEWSDVADGKWFKMSDRERKNYNPFIVNNNYYVGVKNKAARQAINGLWFLSPKGHCNLSKAKKSLAKFKS
;
A
#
# COMPACT_ATOMS: atom_id res chain seq x y z
N LEU A 1 -7.70 12.59 10.84
CA LEU A 1 -6.29 12.17 10.72
C LEU A 1 -6.19 11.02 9.71
N PRO A 2 -5.00 10.66 9.18
CA PRO A 2 -4.85 9.54 8.24
C PRO A 2 -5.46 8.23 8.77
N PHE A 3 -5.44 8.03 10.09
CA PHE A 3 -6.04 6.88 10.75
C PHE A 3 -7.57 6.82 10.57
N ASP A 4 -8.28 7.92 10.72
CA ASP A 4 -9.74 7.97 10.52
C ASP A 4 -10.12 7.69 9.06
N LEU A 5 -9.29 8.10 8.11
CA LEU A 5 -9.49 7.78 6.69
C LEU A 5 -9.32 6.28 6.43
N ILE A 6 -8.31 5.66 7.06
CA ILE A 6 -8.08 4.22 6.94
C ILE A 6 -9.21 3.46 7.62
N GLN A 7 -9.53 3.73 8.89
CA GLN A 7 -10.62 3.07 9.61
C GLN A 7 -11.97 3.17 8.89
N ASN A 8 -12.34 4.34 8.39
CA ASN A 8 -13.61 4.53 7.70
C ASN A 8 -13.65 3.85 6.32
N ALA A 9 -12.50 3.74 5.65
CA ALA A 9 -12.44 3.12 4.33
C ALA A 9 -12.24 1.60 4.40
N THR A 10 -11.55 1.11 5.43
CA THR A 10 -11.32 -0.31 5.70
C THR A 10 -12.29 -0.83 6.75
N MET A 11 -13.62 -0.63 6.59
CA MET A 11 -14.69 -1.10 7.50
C MET A 11 -14.71 -2.64 7.63
N VAL A 12 -13.64 -3.20 8.17
CA VAL A 12 -13.41 -4.62 8.36
C VAL A 12 -12.96 -4.76 9.80
N ASP A 13 -13.96 -4.77 10.68
CA ASP A 13 -13.80 -4.73 12.14
C ASP A 13 -13.09 -5.98 12.70
N ASP A 14 -12.85 -6.99 11.86
CA ASP A 14 -12.18 -8.24 12.22
C ASP A 14 -10.74 -8.33 11.73
N ALA A 15 -10.23 -7.36 10.97
CA ALA A 15 -8.90 -7.43 10.39
C ALA A 15 -7.80 -7.14 11.43
N ASP A 16 -6.80 -8.01 11.51
CA ASP A 16 -5.54 -7.71 12.21
C ASP A 16 -4.50 -7.11 11.27
N ILE A 17 -4.47 -7.57 10.01
CA ILE A 17 -3.53 -7.13 8.97
C ILE A 17 -4.30 -6.90 7.67
N ILE A 18 -4.06 -5.76 7.01
CA ILE A 18 -4.59 -5.45 5.69
C ILE A 18 -3.42 -5.21 4.73
N VAL A 19 -3.43 -5.93 3.61
CA VAL A 19 -2.38 -5.90 2.58
C VAL A 19 -2.97 -5.98 1.17
N PRO A 20 -2.30 -5.57 0.09
CA PRO A 20 -2.88 -5.64 -1.23
C PRO A 20 -2.83 -7.06 -1.78
N LEU A 21 -3.64 -7.34 -2.80
CA LEU A 21 -3.48 -8.55 -3.59
C LEU A 21 -2.32 -8.39 -4.58
N ASN A 22 -1.62 -9.49 -4.84
CA ASN A 22 -0.62 -9.54 -5.88
C ASN A 22 -1.30 -9.53 -7.25
N GLY A 23 -0.84 -8.65 -8.15
CA GLY A 23 -1.41 -8.50 -9.49
C GLY A 23 -0.95 -9.56 -10.50
N TYR A 24 -0.06 -10.48 -10.11
CA TYR A 24 0.54 -11.46 -11.00
C TYR A 24 0.05 -12.89 -10.68
N PRO A 25 -0.64 -13.58 -11.62
CA PRO A 25 -1.08 -14.95 -11.41
C PRO A 25 0.13 -15.90 -11.23
N GLY A 26 -0.01 -16.89 -10.34
CA GLY A 26 1.03 -17.89 -10.05
C GLY A 26 2.07 -17.49 -9.00
N LYS A 27 1.89 -16.33 -8.34
CA LYS A 27 2.69 -15.89 -7.18
C LYS A 27 1.88 -15.95 -5.89
N GLU A 28 2.53 -15.59 -4.79
CA GLU A 28 1.92 -15.33 -3.49
C GLU A 28 0.67 -14.44 -3.63
N ILE A 29 -0.40 -14.77 -2.88
CA ILE A 29 -1.71 -14.11 -2.97
C ILE A 29 -1.62 -12.65 -2.55
N PHE A 30 -0.98 -12.39 -1.41
CA PHE A 30 -0.80 -11.05 -0.88
C PHE A 30 0.51 -10.44 -1.36
N ALA A 31 0.44 -9.16 -1.76
CA ALA A 31 1.59 -8.28 -1.81
C ALA A 31 1.96 -7.81 -0.40
N PHE A 32 3.19 -7.34 -0.19
CA PHE A 32 3.64 -6.90 1.12
C PHE A 32 3.40 -5.40 1.37
N ASP A 33 3.36 -4.57 0.33
CA ASP A 33 3.31 -3.11 0.46
C ASP A 33 2.14 -2.47 -0.32
N PRO A 34 1.39 -1.52 0.28
CA PRO A 34 1.46 -1.05 1.68
C PRO A 34 0.83 -2.05 2.67
N LEU A 35 1.26 -2.04 3.93
CA LEU A 35 0.69 -2.88 5.00
C LEU A 35 0.06 -2.00 6.09
N VAL A 36 -1.17 -2.33 6.49
CA VAL A 36 -1.81 -1.81 7.71
C VAL A 36 -1.87 -2.95 8.73
N ALA A 37 -1.39 -2.68 9.94
CA ALA A 37 -1.42 -3.62 11.05
C ALA A 37 -2.14 -2.99 12.22
N PHE A 38 -3.19 -3.65 12.70
CA PHE A 38 -3.90 -3.26 13.91
C PHE A 38 -3.14 -3.80 15.13
N ASN A 39 -3.02 -2.95 16.15
CA ASN A 39 -2.25 -3.28 17.33
C ASN A 39 -2.99 -4.33 18.17
N SER A 40 -2.47 -5.55 18.20
CA SER A 40 -2.96 -6.64 19.04
C SER A 40 -1.81 -7.54 19.50
N SER A 41 -2.06 -8.39 20.51
CA SER A 41 -1.09 -9.39 20.95
C SER A 41 -0.83 -10.46 19.87
N ALA A 42 -1.83 -10.74 19.04
CA ALA A 42 -1.73 -11.62 17.88
C ALA A 42 -0.82 -11.00 16.81
N THR A 43 -1.07 -9.75 16.40
CA THR A 43 -0.24 -9.00 15.46
C THR A 43 1.21 -8.86 15.94
N THR A 44 1.42 -8.62 17.24
CA THR A 44 2.77 -8.58 17.82
C THR A 44 3.48 -9.94 17.71
N SER A 45 2.77 -11.03 18.01
CA SER A 45 3.30 -12.38 17.86
C SER A 45 3.61 -12.72 16.40
N PHE A 46 2.76 -12.28 15.48
CA PHE A 46 2.93 -12.45 14.05
C PHE A 46 4.24 -11.82 13.55
N PHE A 47 4.48 -10.55 13.86
CA PHE A 47 5.73 -9.89 13.45
C PHE A 47 6.97 -10.47 14.14
N LYS A 48 6.83 -10.98 15.37
CA LYS A 48 7.91 -11.70 16.05
C LYS A 48 8.25 -12.99 15.31
N GLU A 49 7.25 -13.77 14.91
CA GLU A 49 7.43 -14.99 14.12
C GLU A 49 8.07 -14.68 12.76
N MET A 50 7.57 -13.67 12.05
CA MET A 50 8.18 -13.20 10.80
C MET A 50 9.67 -12.91 10.97
N ARG A 51 10.03 -12.14 12.00
CA ARG A 51 11.43 -11.82 12.31
C ARG A 51 12.24 -13.08 12.56
N GLN A 52 11.74 -14.00 13.38
CA GLN A 52 12.43 -15.24 13.70
C GLN A 52 12.67 -16.12 12.45
N GLN A 53 11.72 -16.15 11.51
CA GLN A 53 11.90 -16.89 10.26
C GLN A 53 12.93 -16.23 9.35
N MET A 54 12.93 -14.89 9.24
CA MET A 54 13.96 -14.15 8.49
C MET A 54 15.36 -14.30 9.11
N GLU A 55 15.46 -14.31 10.44
CA GLU A 55 16.73 -14.53 11.15
C GLU A 55 17.28 -15.95 10.92
N LYS A 56 16.40 -16.96 10.82
CA LYS A 56 16.78 -18.35 10.52
C LYS A 56 17.16 -18.56 9.06
N ASN A 57 16.55 -17.81 8.14
CA ASN A 57 16.82 -17.90 6.71
C ASN A 57 16.88 -16.49 6.09
N PRO A 58 18.05 -15.83 6.05
CA PRO A 58 18.18 -14.46 5.57
C PRO A 58 17.77 -14.23 4.10
N GLU A 59 17.73 -15.30 3.29
CA GLU A 59 17.34 -15.24 1.88
C GLU A 59 15.83 -15.35 1.66
N ILE A 60 15.05 -15.64 2.71
CA ILE A 60 13.60 -15.73 2.59
C ILE A 60 13.00 -14.34 2.36
N MET A 61 12.08 -14.25 1.40
CA MET A 61 11.31 -13.02 1.20
C MET A 61 10.28 -12.85 2.31
N ASP A 62 10.17 -11.64 2.86
CA ASP A 62 9.13 -11.24 3.81
C ASP A 62 7.71 -11.53 3.31
N GLN A 63 7.45 -11.29 2.02
CA GLN A 63 6.18 -11.58 1.35
C GLN A 63 5.81 -13.06 1.45
N LYS A 64 6.79 -13.97 1.38
CA LYS A 64 6.55 -15.41 1.49
C LYS A 64 6.08 -15.77 2.89
N ILE A 65 6.76 -15.24 3.92
CA ILE A 65 6.38 -15.49 5.31
C ILE A 65 5.01 -14.88 5.63
N LEU A 66 4.74 -13.66 5.16
CA LEU A 66 3.43 -13.01 5.30
C LEU A 66 2.31 -13.92 4.78
N ASN A 67 2.49 -14.46 3.57
CA ASN A 67 1.48 -15.31 2.94
C ASN A 67 1.29 -16.64 3.69
N GLU A 68 2.37 -17.25 4.17
CA GLU A 68 2.31 -18.47 4.98
C GLU A 68 1.55 -18.25 6.30
N LEU A 69 1.92 -17.19 7.05
CA LEU A 69 1.31 -16.89 8.34
C LEU A 69 -0.15 -16.43 8.19
N CYS A 70 -0.48 -15.66 7.15
CA CYS A 70 -1.85 -15.27 6.85
C CYS A 70 -2.72 -16.47 6.44
N SER A 71 -2.19 -17.36 5.59
CA SER A 71 -2.94 -18.54 5.10
C SER A 71 -3.19 -19.56 6.21
N SER A 72 -2.25 -19.69 7.15
CA SER A 72 -2.38 -20.57 8.32
C SER A 72 -3.18 -19.95 9.46
N GLN A 73 -3.63 -18.70 9.32
CA GLN A 73 -4.26 -17.92 10.40
C GLN A 73 -3.42 -18.00 11.68
N PHE A 74 -2.12 -17.70 11.58
CA PHE A 74 -1.18 -17.84 12.69
C PHE A 74 -1.70 -17.18 13.96
N LYS A 75 -1.93 -17.99 15.01
CA LYS A 75 -2.51 -17.57 16.29
C LYS A 75 -3.85 -16.83 16.16
N GLY A 76 -4.66 -17.22 15.17
CA GLY A 76 -5.98 -16.66 14.92
C GLY A 76 -5.96 -15.31 14.20
N ILE A 77 -4.84 -14.90 13.63
CA ILE A 77 -4.76 -13.62 12.91
C ILE A 77 -5.68 -13.63 11.69
N VAL A 78 -6.38 -12.52 11.47
CA VAL A 78 -7.22 -12.33 10.30
C VAL A 78 -6.53 -11.37 9.34
N CYS A 79 -6.06 -11.91 8.21
CA CYS A 79 -5.52 -11.11 7.12
C CYS A 79 -6.62 -10.79 6.10
N ARG A 80 -6.74 -9.52 5.75
CA ARG A 80 -7.67 -9.00 4.75
C ARG A 80 -6.91 -8.26 3.66
N ASN A 81 -7.61 -7.95 2.57
CA ASN A 81 -7.03 -7.20 1.49
C ASN A 81 -7.63 -5.81 1.33
N PHE A 82 -6.80 -4.88 0.86
CA PHE A 82 -7.32 -3.65 0.29
C PHE A 82 -8.20 -3.96 -0.92
N GLU A 83 -9.25 -3.16 -1.11
CA GLU A 83 -9.93 -3.11 -2.39
C GLU A 83 -9.01 -2.46 -3.43
N TRP A 84 -9.19 -2.85 -4.70
CA TRP A 84 -8.42 -2.25 -5.79
C TRP A 84 -8.63 -0.73 -5.90
N SER A 85 -9.71 -0.21 -5.33
CA SER A 85 -10.01 1.22 -5.24
C SER A 85 -9.30 1.97 -4.14
N ASP A 86 -8.72 1.29 -3.16
CA ASP A 86 -8.19 1.93 -1.95
C ASP A 86 -6.79 2.48 -2.16
N VAL A 87 -6.02 1.83 -3.05
CA VAL A 87 -4.61 2.08 -3.27
C VAL A 87 -4.35 2.55 -4.70
N ALA A 88 -3.87 3.78 -4.86
CA ALA A 88 -3.31 4.27 -6.11
C ALA A 88 -1.88 3.72 -6.29
N ASP A 89 -1.78 2.64 -7.07
CA ASP A 89 -0.54 1.92 -7.35
C ASP A 89 -0.11 2.03 -8.83
N GLY A 90 0.84 1.18 -9.25
CA GLY A 90 1.32 1.14 -10.62
C GLY A 90 0.25 0.87 -11.69
N LYS A 91 -0.82 0.13 -11.36
CA LYS A 91 -1.96 -0.14 -12.24
C LYS A 91 -2.86 1.10 -12.31
N TRP A 92 -3.17 1.72 -11.18
CA TRP A 92 -3.96 2.95 -11.13
C TRP A 92 -3.35 4.07 -11.99
N PHE A 93 -2.02 4.23 -11.94
CA PHE A 93 -1.33 5.24 -12.76
C PHE A 93 -1.37 4.97 -14.28
N LYS A 94 -1.70 3.75 -14.72
CA LYS A 94 -1.86 3.40 -16.13
C LYS A 94 -3.30 3.53 -16.63
N MET A 95 -4.27 3.65 -15.72
CA MET A 95 -5.67 3.86 -16.05
C MET A 95 -5.88 5.25 -16.68
N SER A 96 -6.85 5.32 -17.60
CA SER A 96 -7.37 6.57 -18.17
C SER A 96 -8.16 7.39 -17.13
N ASP A 97 -8.34 8.68 -17.41
CA ASP A 97 -9.16 9.56 -16.55
C ASP A 97 -10.60 9.04 -16.41
N ARG A 98 -11.15 8.38 -17.44
CA ARG A 98 -12.49 7.78 -17.39
C ARG A 98 -12.56 6.62 -16.40
N GLU A 99 -11.57 5.72 -16.46
CA GLU A 99 -11.51 4.58 -15.53
C GLU A 99 -11.36 5.07 -14.10
N ARG A 100 -10.47 6.05 -13.86
CA ARG A 100 -10.19 6.58 -12.52
C ARG A 100 -11.38 7.25 -11.84
N LYS A 101 -12.37 7.76 -12.57
CA LYS A 101 -13.58 8.36 -11.98
C LYS A 101 -14.37 7.38 -11.10
N ASN A 102 -14.20 6.08 -11.31
CA ASN A 102 -14.86 5.03 -10.53
C ASN A 102 -14.03 4.57 -9.32
N TYR A 103 -12.87 5.20 -9.07
CA TYR A 103 -11.96 4.83 -7.98
C TYR A 103 -11.65 6.06 -7.13
N ASN A 104 -11.68 5.89 -5.81
CA ASN A 104 -11.35 6.96 -4.87
C ASN A 104 -10.27 6.50 -3.88
N PRO A 105 -9.02 6.33 -4.34
CA PRO A 105 -7.96 5.84 -3.49
C PRO A 105 -7.60 6.85 -2.42
N PHE A 106 -7.45 6.38 -1.18
CA PHE A 106 -6.99 7.15 -0.04
C PHE A 106 -5.53 6.86 0.31
N ILE A 107 -4.95 5.78 -0.26
CA ILE A 107 -3.52 5.46 -0.15
C ILE A 107 -2.86 5.69 -1.51
N VAL A 108 -1.77 6.44 -1.54
CA VAL A 108 -0.90 6.53 -2.72
C VAL A 108 0.34 5.69 -2.46
N ASN A 109 0.43 4.49 -3.05
CA ASN A 109 1.61 3.65 -2.88
C ASN A 109 2.73 4.09 -3.83
N ASN A 110 3.78 4.61 -3.23
CA ASN A 110 5.02 5.00 -3.90
C ASN A 110 6.18 4.11 -3.48
N ASN A 111 6.16 2.85 -3.90
CA ASN A 111 7.32 2.00 -3.72
C ASN A 111 8.50 2.55 -4.56
N TYR A 112 9.60 2.99 -3.94
CA TYR A 112 10.75 3.61 -4.61
C TYR A 112 11.91 2.66 -4.93
N TYR A 113 11.75 1.35 -4.73
CA TYR A 113 12.87 0.41 -4.75
C TYR A 113 13.62 0.31 -6.10
N VAL A 114 12.93 0.54 -7.23
CA VAL A 114 13.51 0.55 -8.58
C VAL A 114 12.83 1.62 -9.45
N GLY A 115 13.63 2.35 -10.24
CA GLY A 115 13.14 3.27 -11.27
C GLY A 115 12.59 4.60 -10.75
N VAL A 116 13.19 5.14 -9.68
CA VAL A 116 12.79 6.41 -9.03
C VAL A 116 12.49 7.52 -10.03
N LYS A 117 13.33 7.71 -11.07
CA LYS A 117 13.11 8.72 -12.11
C LYS A 117 11.82 8.49 -12.90
N ASN A 118 11.55 7.25 -13.32
CA ASN A 118 10.33 6.89 -14.06
C ASN A 118 9.08 7.04 -13.19
N LYS A 119 9.18 6.68 -11.90
CA LYS A 119 8.09 6.82 -10.93
C LYS A 119 7.81 8.29 -10.62
N ALA A 120 8.85 9.09 -10.35
CA ALA A 120 8.73 10.54 -10.14
C ALA A 120 8.12 11.24 -11.37
N ALA A 121 8.54 10.89 -12.59
CA ALA A 121 7.94 11.41 -13.82
C ALA A 121 6.46 11.04 -13.93
N ARG A 122 6.10 9.78 -13.67
CA ARG A 122 4.71 9.31 -13.69
C ARG A 122 3.85 10.05 -12.67
N GLN A 123 4.37 10.25 -11.46
CA GLN A 123 3.70 11.02 -10.43
C GLN A 123 3.54 12.50 -10.80
N ALA A 124 4.56 13.08 -11.43
CA ALA A 124 4.52 14.47 -11.88
C ALA A 124 3.44 14.69 -12.94
N ILE A 125 3.28 13.76 -13.88
CA ILE A 125 2.21 13.77 -14.90
C ILE A 125 0.84 13.67 -14.23
N ASN A 126 0.71 12.84 -13.20
CA ASN A 126 -0.55 12.63 -12.49
C ASN A 126 -0.81 13.67 -11.37
N GLY A 127 0.03 14.72 -11.27
CA GLY A 127 -0.16 15.80 -10.32
C GLY A 127 0.11 15.44 -8.86
N LEU A 128 0.80 14.32 -8.58
CA LEU A 128 1.12 13.82 -7.24
C LEU A 128 2.59 14.01 -6.83
N TRP A 129 3.40 14.68 -7.66
CA TRP A 129 4.80 14.99 -7.35
C TRP A 129 5.05 16.50 -7.27
N PHE A 130 5.52 16.95 -6.11
CA PHE A 130 5.66 18.37 -5.78
C PHE A 130 7.10 18.81 -5.51
N LEU A 131 8.06 17.90 -5.48
CA LEU A 131 9.45 18.25 -5.26
C LEU A 131 10.12 18.74 -6.55
N SER A 132 10.89 19.82 -6.44
CA SER A 132 11.81 20.27 -7.48
C SER A 132 13.01 19.30 -7.59
N PRO A 133 13.81 19.36 -8.68
CA PRO A 133 15.03 18.57 -8.80
C PRO A 133 16.04 18.81 -7.67
N LYS A 134 15.96 19.96 -6.98
CA LYS A 134 16.78 20.31 -5.81
C LYS A 134 16.17 19.87 -4.47
N GLY A 135 15.05 19.14 -4.48
CA GLY A 135 14.38 18.65 -3.27
C GLY A 135 13.46 19.67 -2.58
N HIS A 136 13.33 20.90 -3.08
CA HIS A 136 12.40 21.88 -2.52
C HIS A 136 10.96 21.60 -2.95
N CYS A 137 10.01 21.69 -2.03
CA CYS A 137 8.58 21.57 -2.32
C CYS A 137 8.05 22.78 -3.11
N ASN A 138 7.37 22.53 -4.22
CA ASN A 138 6.65 23.53 -5.00
C ASN A 138 5.20 23.63 -4.50
N LEU A 139 4.98 24.51 -3.53
CA LEU A 139 3.67 24.71 -2.90
C LEU A 139 2.59 25.18 -3.88
N SER A 140 2.95 25.97 -4.90
CA SER A 140 1.99 26.44 -5.92
C SER A 140 1.43 25.25 -6.72
N LYS A 141 2.31 24.33 -7.13
CA LYS A 141 1.92 23.10 -7.82
C LYS A 141 1.03 22.22 -6.94
N ALA A 142 1.37 22.06 -5.66
CA ALA A 142 0.57 21.29 -4.71
C ALA A 142 -0.84 21.89 -4.53
N LYS A 143 -0.95 23.20 -4.36
CA LYS A 143 -2.26 23.90 -4.26
C LYS A 143 -3.12 23.73 -5.51
N LYS A 144 -2.51 23.86 -6.71
CA LYS A 144 -3.23 23.68 -7.98
C LYS A 144 -3.73 22.25 -8.16
N SER A 145 -2.92 21.23 -7.82
CA SER A 145 -3.37 19.84 -7.82
C SER A 145 -4.52 19.62 -6.85
N LEU A 146 -4.42 20.13 -5.63
CA LEU A 146 -5.47 19.98 -4.62
C LEU A 146 -6.82 20.58 -5.06
N ALA A 147 -6.79 21.73 -5.75
CA ALA A 147 -8.01 22.37 -6.26
C ALA A 147 -8.76 21.47 -7.27
N LYS A 148 -8.03 20.67 -8.08
CA LYS A 148 -8.62 19.73 -9.05
C LYS A 148 -9.40 18.58 -8.38
N PHE A 149 -9.05 18.23 -7.14
CA PHE A 149 -9.71 17.16 -6.38
C PHE A 149 -10.81 17.68 -5.46
N LYS A 150 -11.01 19.00 -5.37
CA LYS A 150 -12.08 19.63 -4.59
C LYS A 150 -13.30 20.05 -5.43
N SER A 151 -13.19 19.98 -6.75
CA SER A 151 -14.26 20.26 -7.72
C SER A 151 -14.94 18.97 -8.15
#